data_AF-A0A2V8QK96-F1
#
_entry.id   AF-A0A2V8QK96-F1
#
_cell.length_a   1.000
_cell.length_b   1.000
_cell.length_c   1.000
_cell.angle_alpha   90.00
_cell.angle_beta   90.00
_cell.angle_gamma   90.00
#
_symmetry.space_group_name_H-M   'P 1'
#
loop_
_entity.id
_entity.type
_entity.pdbx_description
1 polymer ?
#
loop_
_entity_poly.entity_id
_entity_poly.type
_entity_poly.pdbx_seq_one_letter_code
_entity_poly.pdbx_strand_id
1 'polypeptide(L)'
;MTKDDRDILELLKMELDFIEKGGYGRSVRTPWKPTSAFRDSLTCVNYALPEKAHPCSECHLIDFVPRAKQNEELPCHEIPLNAAGDTVESLEGDEAKLEQVLKEWMCAKIKEIEAERNKIEAPFPFGRAPG
;
A
#
# COMPACT_ATOMS: atom_id res chain seq x y z
N MET A 1 19.52 -1.02 7.89
CA MET A 1 18.10 -1.23 8.27
C MET A 1 17.47 -1.92 7.09
N THR A 2 17.25 -3.22 7.22
CA THR A 2 16.62 -4.06 6.20
C THR A 2 15.15 -3.68 6.17
N LYS A 3 14.71 -3.05 5.08
CA LYS A 3 13.27 -3.00 4.79
C LYS A 3 12.79 -4.45 4.64
N ASP A 4 11.53 -4.70 4.95
CA ASP A 4 10.89 -5.99 4.74
C ASP A 4 11.31 -6.58 3.37
N ASP A 5 11.74 -7.85 3.36
CA ASP A 5 12.22 -8.52 2.14
C ASP A 5 11.06 -8.93 1.21
N ARG A 6 9.81 -8.73 1.66
CA ARG A 6 8.62 -9.05 0.89
C ARG A 6 8.45 -8.06 -0.26
N ASP A 7 8.03 -8.61 -1.38
CA ASP A 7 7.92 -7.84 -2.60
C ASP A 7 6.67 -6.94 -2.54
N ILE A 8 6.86 -5.62 -2.40
CA ILE A 8 5.74 -4.66 -2.24
C ILE A 8 4.70 -4.77 -3.36
N LEU A 9 5.13 -5.12 -4.57
CA LEU A 9 4.24 -5.32 -5.71
C LEU A 9 3.32 -6.53 -5.53
N GLU A 10 3.86 -7.66 -5.04
CA GLU A 10 3.07 -8.85 -4.72
C GLU A 10 2.10 -8.56 -3.57
N LEU A 11 2.56 -7.85 -2.52
CA LEU A 11 1.73 -7.45 -1.39
C LEU A 11 0.54 -6.58 -1.84
N LEU A 12 0.78 -5.58 -2.69
CA LEU A 12 -0.28 -4.72 -3.22
C LEU A 12 -1.26 -5.51 -4.11
N LYS A 13 -0.78 -6.45 -4.93
CA LYS A 13 -1.64 -7.31 -5.77
C LYS A 13 -2.52 -8.22 -4.92
N MET A 14 -1.96 -8.85 -3.89
CA MET A 14 -2.70 -9.69 -2.94
C MET A 14 -3.76 -8.89 -2.21
N GLU A 15 -3.42 -7.70 -1.74
CA GLU A 15 -4.38 -6.82 -1.08
C GLU A 15 -5.48 -6.37 -2.05
N LEU A 16 -5.15 -6.12 -3.32
CA LEU A 16 -6.14 -5.69 -4.32
C LEU A 16 -7.15 -6.81 -4.55
N ASP A 17 -6.66 -8.04 -4.71
CA ASP A 17 -7.50 -9.23 -4.81
C ASP A 17 -8.35 -9.45 -3.56
N PHE A 18 -7.81 -9.17 -2.37
CA PHE A 18 -8.57 -9.22 -1.11
C PHE A 18 -9.70 -8.19 -1.08
N ILE A 19 -9.43 -6.94 -1.46
CA ILE A 19 -10.45 -5.88 -1.58
C ILE A 19 -11.51 -6.28 -2.62
N GLU A 20 -11.10 -6.72 -3.82
CA GLU A 20 -12.02 -7.10 -4.90
C GLU A 20 -12.90 -8.30 -4.55
N LYS A 21 -12.41 -9.22 -3.71
CA LYS A 21 -13.17 -10.36 -3.18
C LYS A 21 -14.13 -9.98 -2.04
N GLY A 22 -14.21 -8.71 -1.68
CA GLY A 22 -15.07 -8.21 -0.60
C GLY A 22 -14.43 -8.31 0.79
N GLY A 23 -13.10 -8.27 0.87
CA GLY A 23 -12.36 -8.34 2.13
C GLY A 23 -12.64 -7.18 3.08
N TYR A 24 -12.85 -5.98 2.53
CA TYR A 24 -13.34 -4.81 3.27
C TYR A 24 -14.86 -4.63 3.10
N GLY A 25 -15.40 -5.01 1.94
CA GLY A 25 -16.81 -5.03 1.64
C GLY A 25 -17.61 -6.06 2.45
N ARG A 26 -18.16 -5.61 3.59
CA ARG A 26 -19.25 -6.28 4.33
C ARG A 26 -18.89 -7.70 4.78
N SER A 27 -17.94 -7.80 5.70
CA SER A 27 -17.94 -8.92 6.64
C SER A 27 -19.25 -8.91 7.44
N VAL A 28 -20.24 -9.69 7.00
CA VAL A 28 -21.51 -9.99 7.71
C VAL A 28 -21.29 -10.46 9.17
N ARG A 29 -20.05 -10.81 9.53
CA ARG A 29 -19.66 -11.26 10.87
C ARG A 29 -19.14 -10.16 11.80
N THR A 30 -18.68 -9.01 11.29
CA THR A 30 -18.12 -7.92 12.13
C THR A 30 -18.42 -6.51 11.59
N PRO A 31 -19.69 -6.10 11.48
CA PRO A 31 -20.09 -4.76 11.02
C PRO A 31 -19.71 -3.59 11.95
N TRP A 32 -19.06 -3.82 13.10
CA TRP A 32 -18.73 -2.78 14.09
C TRP A 32 -17.23 -2.50 14.24
N LYS A 33 -16.36 -3.18 13.45
CA LYS A 33 -14.92 -2.94 13.51
C LYS A 33 -14.53 -2.08 12.32
N PRO A 34 -14.11 -0.82 12.54
CA PRO A 34 -13.48 -0.05 11.48
C PRO A 34 -12.23 -0.83 11.06
N THR A 35 -12.27 -1.44 9.89
CA THR A 35 -11.11 -2.05 9.27
C THR A 35 -10.23 -0.90 8.81
N SER A 36 -9.28 -0.50 9.65
CA SER A 36 -8.29 0.49 9.26
C SER A 36 -7.49 -0.07 8.08
N ALA A 37 -7.75 0.48 6.89
CA ALA A 37 -7.05 0.11 5.66
C ALA A 37 -5.53 0.21 5.90
N PHE A 38 -4.77 -0.70 5.31
CA PHE A 38 -3.34 -0.92 5.55
C PHE A 38 -2.95 -1.47 6.92
N ARG A 39 -3.65 -1.16 8.01
CA ARG A 39 -3.31 -1.71 9.35
C ARG A 39 -3.73 -3.17 9.49
N ASP A 40 -4.88 -3.54 8.93
CA ASP A 40 -5.41 -4.91 8.89
C ASP A 40 -5.03 -5.65 7.60
N SER A 41 -4.00 -5.17 6.90
CA SER A 41 -3.59 -5.64 5.59
C SER A 41 -2.30 -6.45 5.64
N LEU A 42 -2.14 -7.38 4.69
CA LEU A 42 -0.85 -8.04 4.42
C LEU A 42 0.30 -7.06 4.14
N THR A 43 -0.02 -5.83 3.73
CA THR A 43 0.95 -4.74 3.52
C THR A 43 1.58 -4.24 4.82
N CYS A 44 0.93 -4.44 5.97
CA CYS A 44 1.53 -4.14 7.28
C CYS A 44 2.58 -5.18 7.64
N VAL A 45 3.75 -4.72 8.09
CA VAL A 45 4.81 -5.60 8.65
C VAL A 45 4.38 -6.28 9.95
N ASN A 46 3.40 -5.71 10.65
CA ASN A 46 2.82 -6.29 11.86
C ASN A 46 1.54 -7.10 11.60
N TYR A 47 1.19 -7.35 10.33
CA TYR A 47 0.05 -8.19 9.99
C TYR A 47 0.27 -9.62 10.51
N ALA A 48 -0.73 -10.16 11.20
CA ALA A 48 -0.70 -11.46 11.88
C ALA A 48 0.30 -11.59 13.07
N LEU A 49 0.94 -10.50 13.52
CA LEU A 49 1.75 -10.50 14.74
C LEU A 49 0.95 -9.94 15.93
N PRO A 50 0.90 -10.66 17.08
CA PRO A 50 0.16 -10.22 18.26
C PRO A 50 0.83 -9.03 18.97
N GLU A 51 2.12 -8.80 18.73
CA GLU A 51 2.91 -7.73 19.32
C GLU A 51 3.45 -6.83 18.19
N LYS A 52 3.50 -5.51 18.38
CA LYS A 52 4.14 -4.55 17.46
C LYS A 52 5.66 -4.83 17.41
N ALA A 53 6.05 -5.91 16.75
CA ALA A 53 7.43 -6.36 16.66
C ALA A 53 8.28 -5.39 15.83
N HIS A 54 7.64 -4.67 14.89
CA HIS A 54 8.33 -3.77 13.97
C HIS A 54 7.74 -2.36 13.97
N PRO A 55 8.58 -1.30 14.04
CA PRO A 55 8.14 0.07 13.82
C PRO A 55 7.58 0.23 12.40
N CYS A 56 6.55 1.08 12.25
CA CYS A 56 5.95 1.36 10.93
C CYS A 56 6.96 1.97 9.94
N SER A 57 8.08 2.51 10.43
CA SER A 57 9.21 2.99 9.61
C SER A 57 9.92 1.89 8.82
N GLU A 58 9.76 0.62 9.20
CA GLU A 58 10.31 -0.54 8.46
C GLU A 58 9.31 -1.09 7.43
N CYS A 59 8.07 -0.61 7.43
CA CYS A 59 7.05 -1.01 6.47
C CYS A 59 7.29 -0.34 5.11
N HIS A 60 7.06 -1.05 4.01
CA HIS A 60 7.13 -0.47 2.66
C HIS A 60 6.19 0.71 2.44
N LEU A 61 5.08 0.76 3.19
CA LEU A 61 4.10 1.84 3.06
C LEU A 61 4.65 3.20 3.49
N ILE A 62 5.70 3.25 4.33
CA ILE A 62 6.31 4.52 4.78
C ILE A 62 6.85 5.35 3.62
N ASP A 63 7.22 4.71 2.51
CA ASP A 63 7.71 5.36 1.31
C ASP A 63 6.62 6.18 0.61
N PHE A 64 5.35 5.79 0.78
CA PHE A 64 4.18 6.48 0.27
C PHE A 64 3.64 7.57 1.21
N VAL A 65 4.09 7.60 2.46
CA VAL A 65 3.69 8.61 3.44
C VAL A 65 4.51 9.89 3.20
N PRO A 66 3.88 11.06 3.11
CA PRO A 66 4.61 12.32 3.00
C PRO A 66 5.52 12.51 4.21
N ARG A 67 6.78 12.93 3.99
CA ARG A 67 7.79 13.07 5.06
C ARG A 67 7.32 13.84 6.30
N ALA A 68 6.43 14.82 6.12
CA ALA A 68 5.86 15.60 7.21
C ALA A 68 5.00 14.78 8.18
N LYS A 69 4.40 13.68 7.72
CA LYS A 69 3.48 12.80 8.46
C LYS A 69 4.11 11.46 8.85
N GLN A 70 5.35 11.19 8.45
CA GLN A 70 6.05 9.94 8.79
C GLN A 70 6.33 9.75 10.29
N ASN A 71 6.27 10.84 11.07
CA ASN A 71 6.52 10.84 12.51
C ASN A 71 5.23 10.74 13.36
N GLU A 72 4.08 10.59 12.73
CA GLU A 72 2.79 10.37 13.42
C GLU A 72 2.71 8.94 13.98
N GLU A 73 1.78 8.70 14.90
CA GLU A 73 1.57 7.36 15.49
C GLU A 73 1.09 6.31 14.47
N LEU A 74 0.36 6.76 13.45
CA LEU A 74 -0.18 5.94 12.37
C LEU A 74 0.13 6.59 11.01
N PRO A 75 1.39 6.59 10.56
CA PRO A 75 1.78 7.27 9.32
C PRO A 75 1.04 6.68 8.10
N CYS A 76 0.65 5.41 8.15
CA CYS A 76 -0.11 4.74 7.09
C CYS A 76 -1.52 5.33 6.86
N HIS A 77 -2.12 5.98 7.86
CA HIS A 77 -3.44 6.61 7.70
C HIS A 77 -3.35 7.91 6.90
N GLU A 78 -2.17 8.51 6.86
CA GLU A 78 -1.86 9.78 6.20
C GLU A 78 -1.38 9.60 4.75
N ILE A 79 -1.49 8.38 4.22
CA ILE A 79 -1.16 8.10 2.82
C ILE A 79 -2.24 8.75 1.94
N PRO A 80 -1.84 9.67 1.03
CA PRO A 80 -2.77 10.25 0.08
C PRO A 80 -3.13 9.17 -0.96
N LEU A 81 -4.41 8.80 -0.97
CA LEU A 81 -4.93 7.80 -1.89
C LEU A 81 -5.31 8.40 -3.25
N ASN A 82 -5.42 9.71 -3.36
CA ASN A 82 -5.75 10.37 -4.63
C ASN A 82 -5.06 11.72 -4.80
N ALA A 83 -5.23 12.31 -5.99
CA ALA A 83 -4.71 13.64 -6.31
C ALA A 83 -5.40 14.78 -5.55
N ALA A 84 -6.56 14.52 -4.93
CA ALA A 84 -7.22 15.48 -4.05
C ALA A 84 -6.58 15.52 -2.65
N GLY A 85 -5.71 14.56 -2.33
CA GLY A 85 -5.09 14.43 -1.01
C GLY A 85 -6.00 13.78 0.03
N ASP A 86 -7.07 13.10 -0.39
CA ASP A 86 -7.88 12.28 0.51
C ASP A 86 -7.00 11.17 1.09
N THR A 87 -6.93 11.10 2.42
CA THR A 87 -6.20 10.09 3.17
C THR A 87 -7.15 8.99 3.65
N VAL A 88 -6.58 7.88 4.15
CA VAL A 88 -7.38 6.80 4.75
C VAL A 88 -8.20 7.34 5.91
N GLU A 89 -7.59 8.12 6.81
CA GLU A 89 -8.30 8.77 7.92
C GLU A 89 -9.43 9.67 7.42
N SER A 90 -9.19 10.45 6.37
CA SER A 90 -10.20 11.37 5.84
C SER A 90 -11.38 10.66 5.17
N LEU A 91 -11.21 9.39 4.78
CA LEU A 91 -12.23 8.56 4.16
C LEU A 91 -12.78 7.48 5.12
N GLU A 92 -12.25 7.39 6.36
CA GLU A 92 -12.79 6.55 7.44
C GLU A 92 -14.19 7.06 7.82
N GLY A 93 -15.22 6.45 7.23
CA GLY A 93 -16.62 6.83 7.38
C GLY A 93 -17.43 6.58 6.11
N ASP A 94 -16.78 6.65 4.95
CA ASP A 94 -17.36 6.36 3.65
C ASP A 94 -16.71 5.10 3.07
N GLU A 95 -17.03 3.92 3.62
CA GLU A 95 -16.44 2.63 3.23
C GLU A 95 -16.51 2.39 1.71
N ALA A 96 -17.63 2.74 1.06
CA ALA A 96 -17.79 2.57 -0.37
C ALA A 96 -16.88 3.49 -1.19
N LYS A 97 -16.59 4.70 -0.70
CA LYS A 97 -15.69 5.65 -1.36
C LYS A 97 -14.24 5.29 -1.07
N LEU A 98 -13.92 4.93 0.18
CA LEU A 98 -12.62 4.44 0.61
C LEU A 98 -12.22 3.24 -0.24
N GLU A 99 -13.09 2.23 -0.38
CA GLU A 99 -12.80 1.02 -1.16
C GLU A 99 -12.50 1.34 -2.63
N GLN A 100 -13.32 2.18 -3.26
CA GLN A 100 -13.12 2.60 -4.65
C GLN A 100 -11.79 3.33 -4.84
N VAL A 101 -11.53 4.35 -4.01
CA VAL A 101 -10.33 5.17 -4.11
C VAL A 101 -9.08 4.34 -3.78
N LEU A 102 -9.14 3.46 -2.78
CA LEU A 102 -8.06 2.55 -2.40
C LEU A 102 -7.75 1.57 -3.54
N LYS A 103 -8.78 1.00 -4.19
CA LYS A 103 -8.64 0.11 -5.35
C LYS A 103 -7.97 0.83 -6.52
N GLU A 104 -8.43 2.04 -6.85
CA GLU A 104 -7.83 2.86 -7.90
C GLU A 104 -6.36 3.20 -7.59
N TRP A 105 -6.07 3.62 -6.35
CA TRP A 105 -4.73 3.92 -5.89
C TRP A 105 -3.80 2.71 -5.99
N MET A 106 -4.22 1.54 -5.51
CA MET A 106 -3.44 0.31 -5.58
C MET A 106 -3.22 -0.13 -7.02
N CYS A 107 -4.24 -0.09 -7.88
CA CYS A 107 -4.08 -0.43 -9.30
C CYS A 107 -3.11 0.51 -10.00
N ALA A 108 -3.21 1.82 -9.75
CA ALA A 108 -2.27 2.80 -10.28
C ALA A 108 -0.85 2.53 -9.76
N LYS A 109 -0.70 2.28 -8.46
CA LYS A 109 0.60 2.07 -7.83
C LYS A 109 1.29 0.79 -8.31
N ILE A 110 0.55 -0.31 -8.45
CA ILE A 110 1.05 -1.56 -9.01
C ILE A 110 1.56 -1.31 -10.43
N LYS A 111 0.79 -0.60 -11.28
CA LYS A 111 1.21 -0.28 -12.65
C LYS A 111 2.44 0.61 -12.68
N GLU A 112 2.56 1.58 -11.78
CA GLU A 112 3.75 2.42 -11.66
C GLU A 112 4.98 1.59 -11.30
N ILE A 113 4.88 0.74 -10.26
CA ILE A 113 5.98 -0.14 -9.83
C ILE A 113 6.35 -1.16 -10.93
N GLU A 114 5.35 -1.76 -11.61
CA GLU A 114 5.56 -2.65 -12.75
C GLU A 114 6.29 -1.93 -13.89
N ALA A 115 5.89 -0.69 -14.20
CA ALA A 115 6.52 0.11 -15.25
C ALA A 115 7.95 0.52 -14.89
N GLU A 116 8.21 0.88 -13.63
CA GLU A 116 9.56 1.16 -13.14
C GLU A 116 10.45 -0.08 -13.23
N ARG A 117 9.95 -1.24 -12.80
CA ARG A 117 10.69 -2.51 -12.90
C ARG A 117 10.98 -2.90 -14.33
N ASN A 118 9.98 -2.81 -15.22
CA ASN A 118 10.16 -3.09 -16.65
C ASN A 118 11.15 -2.11 -17.30
N LYS A 119 11.21 -0.84 -16.85
CA LYS A 119 12.23 0.13 -17.29
C LYS A 119 13.63 -0.21 -16.78
N ILE A 120 13.75 -0.77 -15.57
CA ILE A 120 15.03 -1.20 -15.00
C ILE A 120 15.54 -2.48 -15.69
N GLU A 121 14.63 -3.38 -16.08
CA GLU A 121 14.93 -4.61 -16.82
C GLU A 121 15.09 -4.41 -18.33
N ALA A 122 14.76 -3.23 -18.86
CA ALA A 122 15.07 -2.90 -20.25
C ALA A 122 16.60 -2.94 -20.42
N PRO A 123 17.14 -3.90 -21.19
CA PRO A 123 18.57 -3.98 -21.38
C PRO A 123 19.02 -2.67 -22.01
N PHE A 124 19.97 -2.00 -21.36
CA PHE A 124 20.80 -1.01 -22.01
C PHE A 124 21.13 -1.53 -23.42
N PRO A 125 20.88 -0.76 -24.49
CA PRO A 125 21.40 -1.12 -25.80
C PRO A 125 22.92 -0.94 -25.73
N PHE A 126 23.62 -1.95 -25.19
CA PHE A 126 25.02 -2.14 -25.45
C PHE A 126 25.15 -2.36 -26.95
N GLY A 127 25.60 -1.33 -27.66
CA GLY A 127 25.56 -1.38 -29.11
C GLY A 127 26.23 -0.24 -29.87
N ARG A 128 27.40 0.24 -29.43
CA ARG A 128 28.45 0.68 -30.37
C ARG A 128 29.81 0.93 -29.72
N ALA A 129 30.71 -0.02 -29.89
CA ALA A 129 32.09 0.27 -30.28
C ALA A 129 32.40 -0.66 -31.46
N PRO A 130 32.51 -0.10 -32.67
CA PRO A 130 33.72 -0.39 -33.45
C PRO A 130 34.25 0.85 -34.18
N GLY A 131 35.58 1.00 -34.19
CA GLY A 131 36.30 1.95 -35.05
C GLY A 131 37.41 2.67 -34.31
#